data_AF-A0A7C5XWJ5-F1
#
_entry.id   AF-A0A7C5XWJ5-F1
#
_cell.length_a   1.000
_cell.length_b   1.000
_cell.length_c   1.000
_cell.angle_alpha   90.00
_cell.angle_beta   90.00
_cell.angle_gamma   90.00
#
_symmetry.space_group_name_H-M   'P 1'
#
loop_
_entity.id
_entity.type
_entity.pdbx_description
1 polymer ?
#
loop_
_entity_poly.entity_id
_entity_poly.type
_entity_poly.pdbx_seq_one_letter_code
_entity_poly.pdbx_strand_id
1 'polypeptide(L)' 'MAKQTTVRLPEELAAEAEAVARVKGTSVNALIIEALQAEIERVRQDEDFISRARQLLERDRELLERLAR' A
#
# COMPACT_ATOMS: atom_id res chain seq x y z
N MET A 1 0.79 -5.07 -16.42
CA MET A 1 1.31 -3.76 -16.87
C MET A 1 1.76 -2.98 -15.64
N ALA A 2 2.89 -2.28 -15.70
CA ALA A 2 3.36 -1.42 -14.60
C ALA A 2 2.71 -0.04 -14.71
N LYS A 3 2.15 0.49 -13.61
CA LYS A 3 1.64 1.86 -13.52
C LYS A 3 2.74 2.77 -12.99
N GLN A 4 3.18 3.73 -13.80
CA GLN A 4 4.14 4.73 -13.35
C GLN A 4 3.51 5.65 -12.30
N THR A 5 4.21 5.83 -11.17
CA THR A 5 3.78 6.69 -10.06
C THR A 5 4.99 7.47 -9.57
N THR A 6 4.83 8.77 -9.36
CA THR A 6 5.87 9.64 -8.80
C THR A 6 5.54 9.93 -7.34
N VAL A 7 6.49 9.68 -6.44
CA VAL A 7 6.34 9.92 -4.99
C VAL A 7 7.27 11.04 -4.57
N ARG A 8 6.77 12.00 -3.80
CA ARG A 8 7.58 13.04 -3.16
C ARG A 8 7.92 12.58 -1.75
N LEU A 9 9.14 12.11 -1.56
CA LEU A 9 9.65 11.72 -0.25
C LEU A 9 10.20 12.95 0.47
N PRO A 10 9.93 13.11 1.78
CA PRO A 10 10.70 14.02 2.62
C PRO A 10 12.19 13.73 2.50
N GLU A 11 13.02 14.77 2.58
CA GLU A 11 14.45 14.69 2.32
C GLU A 11 15.16 13.64 3.20
N GLU A 12 14.86 13.64 4.50
CA GLU A 12 15.41 12.69 5.47
C GLU A 12 15.04 11.25 5.10
N LEU A 13 13.77 10.98 4.82
CA LEU A 13 13.30 9.65 4.42
C LEU A 13 13.94 9.18 3.10
N ALA A 14 14.16 10.09 2.16
CA ALA A 14 14.83 9.77 0.90
C ALA A 14 16.29 9.36 1.14
N ALA A 15 17.02 10.08 1.99
CA ALA A 15 18.40 9.80 2.33
C ALA A 15 18.54 8.44 3.05
N GLU A 16 17.66 8.15 4.01
CA GLU A 16 17.63 6.86 4.71
C GLU A 16 17.32 5.70 3.76
N ALA A 17 16.31 5.86 2.90
CA ALA A 17 15.94 4.85 1.91
C ALA A 17 17.09 4.57 0.93
N GLU A 18 17.81 5.60 0.50
CA GLU A 18 18.99 5.46 -0.35
C GLU A 18 20.12 4.70 0.34
N ALA A 19 20.42 5.04 1.60
CA ALA A 19 21.44 4.34 2.37
C ALA A 19 21.11 2.84 2.53
N VAL A 20 19.85 2.53 2.87
CA VAL A 20 19.39 1.14 3.01
C VAL A 20 19.46 0.40 1.67
N ALA A 21 18.97 1.01 0.59
CA ALA A 21 19.00 0.40 -0.74
C ALA A 21 20.44 0.11 -1.18
N ARG A 22 21.36 1.05 -0.94
CA ARG A 22 22.78 0.92 -1.25
C ARG A 22 23.44 -0.23 -0.48
N VAL A 23 23.20 -0.33 0.82
CA VAL A 23 23.73 -1.43 1.65
C VAL A 23 23.18 -2.79 1.18
N LYS A 24 21.91 -2.84 0.76
CA LYS A 24 21.28 -4.03 0.19
C LYS A 24 21.72 -4.35 -1.24
N GLY A 25 22.49 -3.47 -1.91
CA GLY A 25 22.85 -3.63 -3.31
C GLY A 25 21.66 -3.54 -4.28
N THR A 26 20.60 -2.83 -3.90
CA THR A 26 19.37 -2.67 -4.69
C THR A 26 19.07 -1.19 -4.97
N SER A 27 18.00 -0.92 -5.71
CA SER A 27 17.53 0.45 -5.98
C SER A 27 16.50 0.91 -4.95
N VAL A 28 16.40 2.23 -4.73
CA VAL A 28 15.33 2.82 -3.90
C VAL A 28 13.95 2.41 -4.40
N ASN A 29 13.75 2.30 -5.71
CA ASN A 29 12.50 1.82 -6.29
C ASN A 29 12.18 0.38 -5.86
N ALA A 30 13.16 -0.53 -5.93
CA ALA A 30 12.97 -1.92 -5.48
C ALA A 30 12.68 -1.98 -3.97
N LEU A 31 13.39 -1.19 -3.17
CA LEU A 31 13.13 -1.08 -1.73
C LEU A 31 11.69 -0.61 -1.44
N ILE A 32 11.18 0.39 -2.17
CA ILE A 32 9.80 0.87 -2.03
C ILE A 32 8.81 -0.23 -2.41
N ILE A 33 9.06 -0.97 -3.49
CA ILE A 33 8.18 -2.09 -3.91
C ILE A 33 8.13 -3.18 -2.83
N GLU A 34 9.29 -3.59 -2.32
CA GLU A 34 9.39 -4.60 -1.25
C GLU A 34 8.66 -4.16 0.01
N ALA A 35 8.85 -2.89 0.43
CA ALA A 35 8.19 -2.34 1.60
C ALA A 35 6.66 -2.32 1.45
N LEU A 36 6.15 -1.92 0.27
CA LEU A 36 4.72 -1.92 -0.02
C LEU A 36 4.14 -3.33 -0.06
N GLN A 37 4.86 -4.31 -0.63
CA GLN A 37 4.43 -5.70 -0.63
C GLN A 37 4.36 -6.27 0.78
N ALA A 38 5.37 -6.01 1.60
CA ALA A 38 5.41 -6.44 2.99
C ALA A 38 4.27 -5.83 3.80
N GLU A 39 3.94 -4.55 3.57
CA GLU A 39 2.81 -3.90 4.22
C GLU A 39 1.46 -4.49 3.80
N ILE A 40 1.26 -4.68 2.49
CA ILE A 40 0.02 -5.32 1.99
C ILE A 40 -0.15 -6.71 2.58
N GLU A 41 0.92 -7.49 2.67
CA GLU A 41 0.87 -8.84 3.23
C GLU A 41 0.57 -8.82 4.73
N ARG A 42 1.18 -7.91 5.49
CA ARG A 42 0.88 -7.70 6.91
C ARG A 42 -0.60 -7.37 7.12
N VAL A 43 -1.13 -6.45 6.33
CA VAL A 43 -2.56 -6.05 6.39
C VAL A 43 -3.48 -7.21 5.99
N ARG A 44 -3.07 -8.06 5.04
CA ARG A 44 -3.86 -9.24 4.64
C ARG A 44 -3.98 -10.29 5.75
N GLN A 45 -2.98 -10.37 6.62
CA GLN A 45 -2.97 -11.29 7.74
C GLN A 45 -3.72 -10.73 8.97
N ASP A 46 -4.09 -9.46 8.95
CA ASP A 46 -4.95 -8.83 9.94
C ASP A 46 -6.44 -9.13 9.63
N GLU A 47 -6.94 -10.22 10.22
CA GLU A 47 -8.33 -10.67 10.04
C GLU A 47 -9.36 -9.62 10.48
N ASP A 48 -9.04 -8.84 11.52
CA ASP A 48 -9.91 -7.76 12.01
C ASP A 48 -9.98 -6.61 10.99
N PHE A 49 -8.85 -6.25 10.39
CA PHE A 49 -8.81 -5.27 9.32
C PHE A 49 -9.63 -5.72 8.10
N ILE A 50 -9.46 -6.98 7.67
CA ILE A 50 -10.22 -7.53 6.54
C ILE A 50 -11.73 -7.57 6.86
N SER A 51 -12.10 -7.97 8.08
CA SER A 51 -13.50 -8.01 8.51
C SER A 51 -14.15 -6.63 8.45
N ARG A 52 -13.48 -5.59 8.99
CA ARG A 52 -13.95 -4.20 8.91
C ARG A 52 -14.06 -3.71 7.47
N ALA A 53 -13.07 -4.01 6.62
CA ALA A 53 -13.08 -3.62 5.22
C ALA A 53 -14.25 -4.28 4.46
N ARG A 54 -14.53 -5.57 4.71
CA ARG A 54 -15.66 -6.28 4.12
C ARG A 54 -17.01 -5.68 4.54
N GLN A 55 -17.17 -5.38 5.83
CA GLN A 55 -18.40 -4.74 6.32
C GLN A 55 -18.65 -3.37 5.67
N LEU A 56 -17.59 -2.58 5.49
CA LEU A 56 -17.71 -1.29 4.81
C LEU A 56 -18.15 -1.45 3.35
N LEU A 57 -17.50 -2.37 2.61
CA LEU A 57 -17.83 -2.64 1.21
C LEU A 57 -19.26 -3.14 1.02
N GLU A 58 -19.77 -3.99 1.92
CA GLU A 58 -21.16 -4.46 1.87
C GLU A 58 -22.14 -3.30 2.06
N ARG A 59 -21.88 -2.43 3.03
CA ARG A 59 -22.71 -1.23 3.26
C ARG A 59 -22.68 -0.27 2.08
N ASP A 60 -21.52 -0.09 1.46
CA ASP A 60 -21.37 0.74 0.27
C ASP A 60 -22.15 0.14 -0.91
N ARG A 61 -22.14 -1.19 -1.06
CA ARG A 61 -22.93 -1.90 -2.07
C ARG A 61 -24.44 -1.70 -1.86
N GLU A 62 -24.92 -1.89 -0.64
CA GLU A 62 -26.33 -1.66 -0.29
C GLU A 62 -26.75 -0.20 -0.56
N LEU A 63 -25.87 0.76 -0.28
CA LEU A 63 -26.11 2.17 -0.57
C LEU A 63 -26.24 2.42 -2.09
N LEU A 64 -25.33 1.85 -2.89
CA LEU A 64 -25.37 1.97 -4.34
C LEU A 64 -26.63 1.34 -4.94
N GLU A 65 -27.06 0.17 -4.44
CA GLU A 65 -28.31 -0.47 -4.88
C GLU A 65 -29.56 0.36 -4.57
N ARG A 66 -29.55 1.08 -3.44
CA ARG A 66 -30.64 2.01 -3.08
C ARG A 66 -30.65 3.26 -3.94
N LEU A 67 -29.48 3.78 -4.31
CA LEU A 67 -29.36 4.99 -5.15
C LEU A 67 -29.61 4.70 -6.64
N ALA A 68 -29.47 3.46 -7.07
CA ALA A 68 -29.72 3.04 -8.45
C ALA A 68 -31.22 2.77 -8.77
N ARG A 69 -32.11 2.92 -7.78
CA ARG A 69 -33.58 2.89 -7.95
C ARG A 69 -34.15 4.30 -8.08
#